data_AF-L5KWV3-F1
#
_entry.id   AF-L5KWV3-F1
#
_cell.length_a   1.000
_cell.length_b   1.000
_cell.length_c   1.000
_cell.angle_alpha   90.00
_cell.angle_beta   90.00
_cell.angle_gamma   90.00
#
_symmetry.space_group_name_H-M   'P 1'
#
loop_
_entity.id
_entity.type
_entity.pdbx_description
1 polymer ?
#
loop_
_entity_poly.entity_id
_entity_poly.type
_entity_poly.pdbx_seq_one_letter_code
_entity_poly.pdbx_strand_id
1 'polypeptide(L)' 'MIEIEQAEAQLSELDLLTSMFPGEDELIVNDQLALAELKDCIEKRTMEGRSSKVYFTINMNLDVSEEAMEVHITLMIC' A
#
# COMPACT_ATOMS: atom_id res chain seq x y z
N MET A 1 19.35 -8.99 7.07
CA MET A 1 18.89 -7.85 7.91
C MET A 1 18.23 -6.79 7.04
N ILE A 2 18.92 -6.28 6.00
CA ILE A 2 18.39 -5.26 5.07
C ILE A 2 16.99 -5.60 4.51
N GLU A 3 16.73 -6.85 4.14
CA GLU A 3 15.45 -7.25 3.56
C GLU A 3 14.27 -7.14 4.54
N ILE A 4 14.47 -7.47 5.82
CA ILE A 4 13.41 -7.36 6.84
C ILE A 4 13.21 -5.89 7.22
N GLU A 5 14.27 -5.10 7.33
CA GLU A 5 14.16 -3.65 7.53
C GLU A 5 13.41 -2.98 6.37
N GLN A 6 13.63 -3.44 5.14
CA GLN A 6 12.86 -3.00 3.98
C GLN A 6 11.37 -3.37 4.16
N ALA A 7 11.06 -4.61 4.54
CA ALA A 7 9.68 -5.01 4.79
C ALA A 7 9.00 -4.17 5.89
N GLU A 8 9.69 -3.88 6.99
CA GLU A 8 9.21 -3.00 8.06
C GLU A 8 8.96 -1.56 7.55
N ALA A 9 9.83 -1.04 6.69
CA ALA A 9 9.66 0.26 6.04
C ALA A 9 8.46 0.27 5.07
N GLN A 10 8.28 -0.79 4.28
CA GLN A 10 7.13 -0.97 3.39
C GLN A 10 5.80 -0.92 4.16
N LEU A 11 5.72 -1.62 5.29
CA LEU A 11 4.52 -1.61 6.12
C LEU A 11 4.27 -0.23 6.74
N SER A 12 5.33 0.43 7.22
CA SER A 12 5.24 1.78 7.80
C SER A 12 4.76 2.83 6.78
N GLU A 13 5.19 2.72 5.52
CA GLU A 13 4.71 3.58 4.44
C GLU A 13 3.22 3.36 4.17
N LEU A 14 2.76 2.10 4.13
CA LEU A 14 1.35 1.79 3.94
C LEU A 14 0.47 2.32 5.09
N ASP A 15 0.93 2.20 6.33
CA ASP A 15 0.23 2.75 7.50
C ASP A 15 0.16 4.28 7.43
N LEU A 16 1.23 4.94 6.98
CA LEU A 16 1.25 6.38 6.74
C LEU A 16 0.23 6.78 5.66
N LEU A 17 0.20 6.08 4.53
CA LEU A 17 -0.75 6.33 3.46
C LEU A 17 -2.20 6.15 3.93
N THR A 18 -2.48 5.11 4.71
CA THR A 18 -3.82 4.87 5.29
C THR A 18 -4.26 6.02 6.20
N SER A 19 -3.31 6.66 6.89
CA SER A 19 -3.56 7.85 7.71
C SER A 19 -3.78 9.12 6.88
N MET A 20 -3.06 9.25 5.75
CA MET A 20 -3.16 10.41 4.85
C MET A 20 -4.42 10.40 3.98
N PHE A 21 -4.97 9.22 3.69
CA PHE A 21 -6.15 8.99 2.84
C PHE A 21 -7.24 8.27 3.65
N PRO A 22 -7.89 8.95 4.62
CA PRO A 22 -8.85 8.32 5.53
C PRO A 22 -10.20 7.99 4.89
N GLY A 23 -10.46 8.43 3.66
CA GLY A 23 -11.71 8.12 2.94
C GLY A 23 -11.79 6.65 2.53
N GLU A 24 -13.01 6.10 2.55
CA GLU A 24 -13.28 4.68 2.30
C GLU A 24 -12.78 4.21 0.91
N ASP A 25 -12.90 5.08 -0.09
CA ASP A 25 -12.48 4.81 -1.46
C ASP A 25 -11.17 5.52 -1.85
N GLU A 26 -10.51 6.26 -0.94
CA GLU A 26 -9.32 7.04 -1.29
C GLU A 26 -8.05 6.18 -1.41
N LEU A 27 -7.92 5.11 -0.61
CA LEU A 27 -6.81 4.17 -0.66
C LEU A 27 -7.32 2.73 -0.63
N ILE A 28 -7.06 1.98 -1.71
CA ILE A 28 -7.50 0.61 -1.87
C ILE A 28 -6.29 -0.31 -1.99
N VAL A 29 -6.07 -1.20 -1.02
CA VAL A 29 -5.08 -2.28 -1.15
C VAL A 29 -5.66 -3.38 -2.05
N ASN A 30 -5.06 -3.58 -3.22
CA ASN A 30 -5.61 -4.43 -4.27
C ASN A 30 -5.37 -5.92 -4.03
N ASP A 31 -4.33 -6.27 -3.27
CA ASP A 31 -3.99 -7.64 -2.91
C ASP A 31 -3.80 -7.76 -1.39
N GLN A 32 -4.85 -8.21 -0.71
CA GLN A 32 -4.85 -8.42 0.73
C GLN A 32 -3.97 -9.62 1.15
N LEU A 33 -3.75 -10.59 0.25
CA LEU A 33 -2.86 -11.72 0.53
C LEU A 33 -1.41 -11.24 0.57
N ALA A 34 -0.98 -10.41 -0.39
CA ALA A 34 0.36 -9.83 -0.39
C ALA A 34 0.63 -8.99 0.87
N LEU A 35 -0.37 -8.26 1.38
CA LEU A 35 -0.27 -7.53 2.65
C LEU A 35 -0.15 -8.47 3.86
N ALA A 36 -0.92 -9.57 3.88
CA ALA A 36 -0.82 -10.56 4.95
C ALA A 36 0.55 -11.25 4.95
N GLU A 37 1.08 -11.62 3.78
CA GLU A 37 2.42 -12.18 3.62
C GLU A 37 3.51 -11.20 4.07
N LEU A 38 3.36 -9.89 3.79
CA LEU A 38 4.28 -8.84 4.27
C LEU A 38 4.30 -8.78 5.81
N LYS A 39 3.14 -8.80 6.45
CA LYS A 39 3.02 -8.76 7.92
C LYS A 39 3.61 -10.03 8.56
N ASP A 40 3.30 -11.20 8.01
CA ASP A 40 3.80 -12.49 8.48
C ASP A 40 5.33 -12.61 8.35
N CYS A 41 5.88 -12.10 7.25
CA CYS A 41 7.32 -12.02 7.00
C CYS A 41 8.05 -11.20 8.07
N ILE A 42 7.51 -10.04 8.45
CA ILE A 42 8.07 -9.16 9.49
C ILE A 42 8.01 -9.85 10.86
N GLU A 43 6.85 -10.42 11.19
CA GLU A 43 6.64 -11.10 12.49
C GLU A 43 7.59 -12.29 12.66
N LYS A 44 7.72 -13.13 11.63
CA LYS A 44 8.58 -14.32 11.66
C LYS A 44 10.04 -14.02 11.35
N ARG A 45 10.37 -12.78 10.97
CA ARG A 45 11.68 -12.35 10.45
C ARG A 45 12.25 -13.28 9.37
N THR A 46 11.38 -13.79 8.49
CA THR A 46 11.75 -14.64 7.35
C THR A 46 11.08 -14.14 6.08
N MET A 47 11.78 -14.24 4.94
CA MET A 47 11.22 -13.92 3.63
C MET A 47 10.50 -15.11 2.98
N GLU A 48 10.52 -16.29 3.61
CA GLU A 48 9.79 -17.45 3.12
C GLU A 48 8.28 -17.19 3.08
N GLY A 49 7.66 -17.45 1.93
CA GLY A 49 6.22 -17.34 1.75
C GLY A 49 5.75 -16.05 1.07
N ARG A 50 6.62 -15.04 0.87
CA ARG A 50 6.27 -13.88 0.05
C ARG A 50 6.28 -14.26 -1.43
N SER A 51 5.10 -14.29 -2.04
CA SER A 51 4.94 -14.61 -3.46
C SER A 51 4.84 -13.36 -4.33
N SER A 52 4.34 -12.27 -3.76
CA SER A 52 3.91 -11.07 -4.50
C SER A 52 4.27 -9.77 -3.79
N LYS A 53 4.31 -8.66 -4.53
CA LYS A 53 4.47 -7.31 -3.98
C LYS A 53 3.10 -6.73 -3.60
N VAL A 54 3.07 -5.84 -2.62
CA VAL A 54 1.83 -5.13 -2.25
C VAL A 54 1.56 -4.04 -3.27
N TYR A 55 0.35 -4.05 -3.83
CA TYR A 55 -0.16 -3.04 -4.74
C TYR A 55 -1.36 -2.35 -4.12
N PHE A 56 -1.43 -1.04 -4.32
CA PHE A 56 -2.56 -0.23 -3.89
C PHE A 56 -2.92 0.80 -4.93
N THR A 57 -4.15 1.28 -4.85
CA THR A 57 -4.69 2.34 -5.71
C THR A 57 -5.08 3.51 -4.83
N ILE A 58 -4.63 4.72 -5.19
CA ILE A 58 -5.09 5.97 -4.59
C ILE A 58 -6.08 6.61 -5.56
N ASN A 59 -7.30 6.87 -5.09
CA ASN A 59 -8.31 7.60 -5.83
C ASN A 59 -8.33 9.04 -5.34
N MET A 60 -8.10 9.99 -6.24
CA MET A 60 -8.12 11.42 -5.92
C MET A 60 -9.20 12.12 -6.73
N ASN A 61 -10.09 12.81 -6.03
CA ASN A 61 -11.01 13.77 -6.62
C ASN A 61 -10.30 15.11 -6.73
N LEU A 62 -10.02 15.55 -7.95
CA LEU A 62 -9.39 16.84 -8.20
C LEU A 62 -10.46 17.85 -8.66
N ASP A 63 -10.62 18.92 -7.89
CA ASP A 63 -11.43 20.08 -8.29
C ASP A 63 -10.68 20.90 -9.34
N VAL A 64 -10.66 20.41 -10.57
CA VAL A 64 -10.19 21.15 -11.74
C VAL A 64 -11.39 21.87 -12.34
N SER A 65 -11.29 23.20 -12.49
CA SER A 65 -12.39 24.09 -12.89
C SER A 65 -13.25 23.52 -14.04
N GLU A 66 -14.55 23.41 -13.76
CA GLU A 66 -15.70 23.03 -14.60
C GLU A 66 -16.08 21.54 -14.72
N GLU A 67 -15.19 20.57 -14.47
CA GLU A 67 -15.54 19.14 -14.48
C GLU A 67 -14.76 18.39 -13.39
N ALA A 68 -15.47 17.76 -12.43
CA ALA A 68 -14.83 16.93 -11.41
C ALA A 68 -14.10 15.76 -12.10
N MET A 69 -12.77 15.73 -11.99
CA MET A 69 -11.93 14.70 -12.61
C MET A 69 -11.45 13.72 -11.53
N GLU A 70 -11.79 12.45 -11.70
CA GLU A 70 -11.33 11.37 -10.83
C GLU A 70 -10.03 10.78 -11.41
N VAL A 71 -8.97 10.77 -10.60
CA VAL A 71 -7.66 10.23 -10.99
C VAL A 71 -7.36 9.00 -10.13
N HIS A 72 -7.16 7.86 -10.80
CA HIS A 72 -6.74 6.62 -10.17
C HIS A 72 -5.23 6.42 -10.39
N ILE A 73 -4.46 6.35 -9.30
CA ILE A 73 -3.03 6.07 -9.34
C ILE A 73 -2.75 4.73 -8.67
N THR A 74 -2.32 3.74 -9.44
CA THR A 74 -1.87 2.45 -8.90
C THR A 74 -0.37 2.50 -8.65
N LEU A 75 0.02 2.21 -7.40
CA LEU A 75 1.40 2.23 -6.95
C LEU A 75 1.77 0.88 -6.34
N MET A 76 3.06 0.60 -6.35
CA MET A 76 3.66 -0.59 -5.78
C MET A 76 4.75 -0.12 -4.84
N ILE A 77 4.67 -0.51 -3.57
CA ILE A 77 5.69 -0.17 -2.58
C ILE A 77 6.97 -0.98 -2.88
N CYS A 78 8.12 -0.30 -2.94
CA CYS A 78 9.38 -0.80 -3.49
C CYS A 78 10.06 -1.87 -2.63
#